data_AF-A0A918ACF8-F1
#
_entry.id   AF-A0A918ACF8-F1
#
_cell.length_a   1.000
_cell.length_b   1.000
_cell.length_c   1.000
_cell.angle_alpha   90.00
_cell.angle_beta   90.00
_cell.angle_gamma   90.00
#
_symmetry.space_group_name_H-M   'P 1'
#
loop_
_entity.id
_entity.type
_entity.pdbx_description
1 polymer ?
#
loop_
_entity_poly.entity_id
_entity_poly.type
_entity_poly.pdbx_seq_one_letter_code
_entity_poly.pdbx_strand_id
1 'polypeptide(L)'
;MNWVQPVRIPADVEQEDRIVGGLTARQVVILGGTGGLLYTAYLIFGDRVPLVVCAAAVLPVGILGILLAIGRRDGVSLDRYLLAAIRHQRSPKSLISTPGNVPPPPPWVAARPCRRPAPLRLPARGVIGDGLIDLGPDGVAAVAEVSTVSFALRTPDEQDALVAVFGRWLNSLSGPAQILVRAERVDLTETISTLVGNARELPHPALTAAAHEHAAFLADISARHDLLRRQVLLIIREPSAKGSDAAVARALRRLEEAGRLLSVCGLTVRLLDARAANALLTSCFDPAAPSIPDAEFATQDEVVTRGEHR
;
A
#
# COMPACT_ATOMS: atom_id res chain seq x y z
N MET A 1 33.27 21.28 -8.67
CA MET A 1 32.06 20.58 -8.18
C MET A 1 30.81 21.17 -8.84
N ASN A 2 30.39 20.62 -9.98
CA ASN A 2 29.04 20.88 -10.48
C ASN A 2 28.10 19.96 -9.71
N TRP A 3 27.51 20.49 -8.64
CA TRP A 3 26.30 19.87 -8.10
C TRP A 3 25.29 19.82 -9.24
N VAL A 4 24.91 18.61 -9.66
CA VAL A 4 23.76 18.41 -10.53
C VAL A 4 22.63 19.23 -9.90
N GLN A 5 22.21 20.29 -10.59
CA GLN A 5 21.11 21.13 -10.14
C GLN A 5 19.95 20.17 -9.84
N PRO A 6 19.49 20.05 -8.58
CA PRO A 6 18.44 19.11 -8.25
C PRO A 6 17.22 19.51 -9.08
N VAL A 7 16.93 18.71 -10.10
CA VAL A 7 15.73 18.88 -10.92
C VAL A 7 14.59 18.78 -9.93
N ARG A 8 13.84 19.88 -9.77
CA ARG A 8 12.65 19.87 -8.92
C ARG A 8 11.62 19.01 -9.61
N ILE A 9 11.64 17.72 -9.31
CA ILE A 9 10.58 16.81 -9.69
C ILE A 9 9.35 17.25 -8.88
N PRO A 10 8.25 17.67 -9.54
CA PRO A 10 7.04 18.02 -8.83
C PRO A 10 6.60 16.82 -7.97
N ALA A 11 6.19 17.09 -6.73
CA ALA A 11 5.80 16.06 -5.78
C ALA A 11 4.60 15.21 -6.25
N ASP A 12 3.87 15.71 -7.25
CA ASP A 12 2.75 15.03 -7.90
C ASP A 12 3.07 14.87 -9.39
N VAL A 13 3.55 13.67 -9.75
CA VAL A 13 3.90 13.30 -11.13
C VAL A 13 2.64 13.02 -11.97
N GLU A 14 1.49 12.79 -11.33
CA GLU A 14 0.18 12.56 -11.99
C GLU A 14 -0.64 13.86 -12.10
N GLN A 15 0.01 14.98 -12.40
CA GLN A 15 -0.73 16.23 -12.60
C GLN A 15 -1.56 16.17 -13.88
N GLU A 16 -2.89 16.32 -13.76
CA GLU A 16 -3.79 16.33 -14.91
C GLU A 16 -3.46 17.47 -15.88
N ASP A 17 -3.47 17.14 -17.18
CA ASP A 17 -3.18 18.08 -18.24
C ASP A 17 -4.23 19.20 -18.32
N ARG A 18 -3.77 20.43 -18.58
CA ARG A 18 -4.59 21.64 -18.62
C ARG A 18 -4.90 21.99 -20.06
N ILE A 19 -6.17 21.93 -20.44
CA ILE A 19 -6.57 22.00 -21.85
C ILE A 19 -7.01 23.41 -22.25
N VAL A 20 -7.80 24.09 -21.40
CA VAL A 20 -8.39 25.40 -21.74
C VAL A 20 -8.20 26.37 -20.60
N GLY A 21 -7.42 27.45 -20.82
CA GLY A 21 -7.28 28.54 -19.86
C GLY A 21 -6.75 28.12 -18.48
N GLY A 22 -5.99 27.03 -18.40
CA GLY A 22 -5.48 26.49 -17.14
C GLY A 22 -6.41 25.51 -16.41
N LEU A 23 -7.58 25.19 -16.97
CA LEU A 23 -8.52 24.20 -16.45
C LEU A 23 -8.25 22.80 -17.00
N THR A 24 -8.48 21.77 -16.18
CA THR A 24 -8.37 20.37 -16.63
C THR A 24 -9.59 19.96 -17.45
N ALA A 25 -9.45 18.91 -18.29
CA ALA A 25 -10.57 18.36 -19.07
C ALA A 25 -11.81 18.11 -18.20
N ARG A 26 -11.59 17.53 -17.01
CA ARG A 26 -12.63 17.26 -16.02
C ARG A 26 -13.37 18.53 -15.59
N GLN A 27 -12.62 19.60 -15.28
CA GLN A 27 -13.20 20.86 -14.84
C GLN A 27 -14.07 21.50 -15.93
N VAL A 28 -13.61 21.45 -17.18
CA VAL A 28 -14.38 21.93 -18.33
C VAL A 28 -15.67 21.14 -18.50
N VAL A 29 -15.62 19.80 -18.36
CA VAL A 29 -16.82 18.95 -18.45
C VAL A 29 -17.80 19.25 -17.32
N ILE A 30 -17.34 19.41 -16.07
CA ILE A 30 -18.21 19.70 -14.92
C ILE A 30 -18.86 21.08 -15.08
N LEU A 31 -18.07 22.11 -15.40
CA LEU A 31 -18.57 23.48 -15.55
C LEU A 31 -19.48 23.61 -16.77
N GLY A 32 -19.08 23.04 -17.91
CA GLY A 32 -19.86 23.02 -19.14
C GLY A 32 -21.17 22.25 -18.98
N GLY A 33 -21.13 21.08 -18.34
CA GLY A 33 -22.32 20.29 -18.03
C GLY A 33 -23.28 21.01 -17.07
N THR A 34 -22.75 21.65 -16.02
CA THR A 34 -23.55 22.46 -15.10
C THR A 34 -24.19 23.65 -15.82
N GLY A 35 -23.42 24.39 -16.61
CA GLY A 35 -23.92 25.51 -17.40
C GLY A 35 -24.98 25.09 -18.42
N GLY A 36 -24.77 23.98 -19.13
CA GLY A 36 -25.73 23.43 -20.09
C GLY A 36 -27.03 22.98 -19.44
N LEU A 37 -26.95 22.35 -18.26
CA LEU A 37 -28.13 21.97 -17.47
C LEU A 37 -28.93 23.19 -17.01
N LEU A 38 -28.24 24.21 -16.48
CA LEU A 38 -28.87 25.46 -16.05
C LEU A 38 -29.52 26.21 -17.23
N TYR A 39 -28.85 26.25 -18.38
CA TYR A 39 -29.37 26.89 -19.58
C TYR A 39 -30.61 26.15 -20.13
N THR A 40 -30.58 24.82 -20.16
CA THR A 40 -31.72 24.01 -20.61
C THR A 40 -32.92 24.16 -19.66
N ALA A 41 -32.68 24.20 -18.35
CA ALA A 41 -33.71 24.49 -17.36
C ALA A 41 -34.31 25.89 -17.59
N TYR A 42 -33.47 26.90 -17.87
CA TYR A 42 -33.94 28.24 -18.20
C TYR A 42 -34.79 28.27 -19.48
N LEU A 43 -34.42 27.55 -20.54
CA LEU A 43 -35.23 27.48 -21.76
C LEU A 43 -36.61 26.84 -21.55
N ILE A 44 -36.74 25.86 -20.64
CA ILE A 44 -38.00 25.15 -20.39
C ILE A 44 -38.93 25.94 -19.45
N PHE A 45 -38.36 26.63 -18.46
CA PHE A 45 -39.11 27.22 -17.34
C PHE A 45 -39.02 28.75 -17.27
N GLY A 46 -38.11 29.39 -17.99
CA GLY A 46 -37.80 30.82 -17.88
C GLY A 46 -39.00 31.72 -18.15
N ASP A 47 -39.84 31.36 -19.12
CA ASP A 47 -41.04 32.14 -19.47
C ASP A 47 -42.21 31.90 -18.50
N ARG A 48 -42.13 30.86 -17.67
CA ARG A 48 -43.22 30.43 -16.76
C ARG A 48 -42.97 30.81 -15.31
N VAL A 49 -41.76 31.22 -14.96
CA VAL A 49 -41.31 31.39 -13.58
C VAL A 49 -40.73 32.80 -13.39
N PRO A 50 -41.11 33.53 -12.32
CA PRO A 50 -40.53 34.83 -12.03
C PRO A 50 -39.00 34.78 -11.92
N LEU A 51 -38.32 35.81 -12.43
CA LEU A 51 -36.85 35.89 -12.48
C LEU A 51 -36.17 35.59 -11.14
N VAL A 52 -36.76 36.06 -10.02
CA VAL A 52 -36.22 35.86 -8.67
C VAL A 52 -36.19 34.37 -8.29
N VAL A 53 -37.23 33.61 -8.66
CA VAL A 53 -37.33 32.17 -8.37
C VAL A 53 -36.34 31.40 -9.23
N CYS A 54 -36.19 31.77 -10.51
CA CYS A 54 -35.15 31.22 -11.37
C CYS A 54 -33.75 31.47 -10.80
N ALA A 55 -33.43 32.70 -10.39
CA ALA A 55 -32.14 33.05 -9.79
C ALA A 55 -31.87 32.27 -8.50
N ALA A 56 -32.88 32.15 -7.63
CA ALA A 56 -32.78 31.40 -6.38
C ALA A 56 -32.50 29.90 -6.60
N ALA A 57 -32.99 29.31 -7.69
CA ALA A 57 -32.73 27.91 -8.04
C ALA A 57 -31.38 27.71 -8.75
N VAL A 58 -31.00 28.63 -9.64
CA VAL A 58 -29.76 28.55 -10.44
C VAL A 58 -28.52 28.76 -9.57
N LEU A 59 -28.57 29.73 -8.66
CA LEU A 59 -27.42 30.15 -7.85
C LEU A 59 -26.80 29.01 -7.00
N PRO A 60 -27.56 28.21 -6.22
CA PRO A 60 -26.98 27.10 -5.46
C PRO A 60 -26.42 25.99 -6.35
N VAL A 61 -27.04 25.71 -7.49
CA VAL A 61 -26.57 24.69 -8.45
C VAL A 61 -25.28 25.15 -9.13
N GLY A 62 -25.20 26.43 -9.51
CA GLY A 62 -23.98 27.03 -10.06
C GLY A 62 -22.83 27.01 -9.05
N ILE A 63 -23.08 27.43 -7.80
CA ILE A 63 -22.10 27.36 -6.71
C ILE A 63 -21.62 25.91 -6.50
N LEU A 64 -22.55 24.95 -6.47
CA LEU A 64 -22.19 23.53 -6.33
C LEU A 64 -21.34 23.03 -7.50
N GLY A 65 -21.66 23.39 -8.75
CA GLY A 65 -20.86 23.03 -9.91
C GLY A 65 -19.44 23.60 -9.86
N ILE A 66 -19.28 24.85 -9.42
CA ILE A 66 -17.98 25.49 -9.22
C ILE A 66 -17.20 24.80 -8.10
N LEU A 67 -17.85 24.53 -6.96
CA LEU A 67 -17.24 23.82 -5.84
C LEU A 67 -16.79 22.42 -6.26
N LEU A 68 -17.60 21.68 -7.02
CA LEU A 68 -17.23 20.35 -7.52
C LEU A 68 -16.06 20.38 -8.52
N ALA A 69 -15.97 21.42 -9.35
CA ALA A 69 -14.90 21.56 -10.33
C ALA A 69 -13.56 21.98 -9.69
N ILE A 70 -13.58 22.93 -8.75
CA ILE A 70 -12.36 23.56 -8.20
C ILE A 70 -12.00 22.98 -6.83
N GLY A 71 -12.99 22.65 -6.02
CA GLY A 71 -12.79 22.25 -4.64
C GLY A 71 -11.99 20.96 -4.51
N ARG A 72 -11.06 20.97 -3.56
CA ARG A 72 -10.26 19.82 -3.18
C ARG A 72 -10.32 19.64 -1.67
N ARG A 73 -10.31 18.39 -1.24
CA ARG A 73 -10.19 17.99 0.15
C ARG A 73 -9.12 16.91 0.23
N ASP A 74 -8.09 17.16 1.03
CA ASP A 74 -6.99 16.20 1.27
C ASP A 74 -6.33 15.70 -0.03
N GLY A 75 -6.20 16.59 -1.03
CA GLY A 75 -5.64 16.27 -2.36
C GLY A 75 -6.63 15.64 -3.35
N VAL A 76 -7.82 15.23 -2.92
CA VAL A 76 -8.86 14.63 -3.77
C VAL A 76 -9.86 15.70 -4.22
N SER A 77 -10.27 15.70 -5.48
CA SER A 77 -11.29 16.61 -6.00
C SER A 77 -12.68 16.33 -5.41
N LEU A 78 -13.49 17.38 -5.19
CA LEU A 78 -14.78 17.26 -4.50
C LEU A 78 -15.80 16.37 -5.24
N ASP A 79 -15.73 16.30 -6.57
CA ASP A 79 -16.55 15.38 -7.37
C ASP A 79 -16.21 13.90 -7.07
N ARG A 80 -14.92 13.55 -7.02
CA ARG A 80 -14.46 12.20 -6.65
C ARG A 80 -14.81 11.90 -5.20
N TYR A 81 -14.66 12.88 -4.31
CA TYR A 81 -15.03 12.75 -2.91
C TYR A 81 -16.54 12.48 -2.75
N LEU A 82 -17.38 13.25 -3.45
CA LEU A 82 -18.84 13.06 -3.42
C LEU A 82 -19.24 11.70 -3.99
N LEU A 83 -18.66 11.28 -5.11
CA LEU A 83 -18.90 9.96 -5.69
C LEU A 83 -18.46 8.84 -4.74
N ALA A 84 -17.31 8.99 -4.09
CA ALA A 84 -16.85 8.05 -3.07
C ALA A 84 -17.80 8.02 -1.87
N ALA A 85 -18.30 9.17 -1.42
CA ALA A 85 -19.28 9.27 -0.33
C ALA A 85 -20.61 8.60 -0.69
N ILE A 86 -21.14 8.84 -1.89
CA ILE A 86 -22.37 8.19 -2.40
C ILE A 86 -22.15 6.67 -2.50
N ARG A 87 -21.02 6.24 -3.06
CA ARG A 87 -20.67 4.81 -3.16
C ARG A 87 -20.55 4.17 -1.78
N HIS A 88 -19.92 4.86 -0.83
CA HIS A 88 -19.77 4.40 0.55
C HIS A 88 -21.12 4.33 1.27
N GLN A 89 -22.03 5.30 1.08
CA GLN A 89 -23.38 5.24 1.66
C GLN A 89 -24.19 4.07 1.09
N ARG A 90 -24.05 3.80 -0.21
CA ARG A 90 -24.71 2.67 -0.87
C ARG A 90 -24.05 1.33 -0.58
N SER A 91 -22.81 1.29 -0.14
CA SER A 91 -22.10 0.03 0.15
C SER A 91 -22.75 -0.72 1.32
N PRO A 92 -22.67 -2.06 1.35
CA PRO A 92 -23.02 -2.83 2.52
C PRO A 92 -22.17 -2.38 3.72
N LYS A 93 -22.78 -2.25 4.90
CA LYS A 93 -22.10 -1.83 6.14
C LYS A 93 -21.69 -2.99 7.03
N SER A 94 -22.33 -4.14 6.85
CA SER A 94 -21.96 -5.38 7.53
C SER A 94 -21.26 -6.27 6.51
N LEU A 95 -20.00 -6.60 6.79
CA LEU A 95 -19.13 -7.42 5.95
C LEU A 95 -18.69 -8.65 6.75
N ILE A 96 -18.59 -9.81 6.10
CA ILE A 96 -18.17 -11.07 6.73
C ILE A 96 -17.10 -11.79 5.91
N SER A 97 -16.13 -12.40 6.59
CA SER A 97 -14.98 -13.10 6.00
C SER A 97 -15.32 -14.52 5.49
N THR A 98 -16.47 -14.69 4.82
CA THR A 98 -16.79 -15.99 4.21
C THR A 98 -16.25 -16.04 2.77
N PRO A 99 -15.58 -17.14 2.35
CA PRO A 99 -15.03 -17.26 1.00
C PRO A 99 -16.10 -17.40 -0.09
N GLY A 100 -17.37 -17.58 0.29
CA GLY A 100 -18.48 -17.85 -0.63
C GLY A 100 -19.66 -16.88 -0.53
N ASN A 101 -20.76 -17.25 -1.18
CA ASN A 101 -22.03 -16.55 -1.00
C ASN A 101 -22.58 -16.84 0.40
N VAL A 102 -23.12 -15.81 1.05
CA VAL A 102 -23.76 -15.94 2.35
C VAL A 102 -25.05 -16.76 2.17
N PRO A 103 -25.16 -17.97 2.75
CA PRO A 103 -26.36 -18.78 2.61
C PRO A 103 -27.56 -18.04 3.23
N PRO A 104 -28.78 -18.21 2.69
CA PRO A 104 -29.95 -17.64 3.32
C PRO A 104 -30.14 -18.22 4.72
N PRO A 105 -30.71 -17.44 5.66
CA PRO A 105 -31.02 -17.95 6.99
C PRO A 105 -31.96 -19.16 6.88
N PRO A 106 -31.80 -20.18 7.74
CA PRO A 106 -32.71 -21.31 7.76
C PRO A 106 -34.16 -20.86 7.99
N PRO A 107 -35.15 -21.56 7.43
CA PRO A 107 -36.55 -21.13 7.46
C PRO A 107 -37.17 -21.06 8.86
N TRP A 108 -36.58 -21.75 9.84
CA TRP A 108 -37.00 -21.74 11.24
C TRP A 108 -36.47 -20.52 12.02
N VAL A 109 -35.57 -19.72 11.43
CA VAL A 109 -35.08 -18.48 12.03
C VAL A 109 -35.97 -17.32 11.55
N ALA A 110 -36.86 -16.85 12.42
CA ALA A 110 -37.61 -15.61 12.22
C ALA A 110 -36.71 -14.38 12.41
N ALA A 111 -35.75 -14.19 11.50
CA ALA A 111 -34.90 -13.00 11.50
C ALA A 111 -35.72 -11.79 11.05
N ARG A 112 -35.56 -10.66 11.75
CA ARG A 112 -36.07 -9.37 11.26
C ARG A 112 -35.52 -9.12 9.84
N PRO A 113 -36.30 -8.54 8.92
CA PRO A 113 -35.82 -8.18 7.59
C PRO A 113 -34.77 -7.06 7.71
N CYS A 114 -33.52 -7.47 7.90
CA CYS A 114 -32.35 -6.60 7.95
C CYS A 114 -31.53 -6.76 6.66
N ARG A 115 -30.75 -5.73 6.32
CA ARG A 115 -29.83 -5.77 5.18
C ARG A 115 -28.81 -6.90 5.42
N ARG A 116 -28.77 -7.87 4.51
CA ARG A 116 -27.86 -9.03 4.63
C ARG A 116 -26.40 -8.57 4.65
N PRO A 117 -25.54 -9.21 5.47
CA PRO A 117 -24.12 -8.96 5.40
C PRO A 117 -23.60 -9.34 4.01
N ALA A 118 -22.65 -8.56 3.50
CA ALA A 118 -21.98 -8.85 2.24
C ALA A 118 -20.62 -9.53 2.50
N PRO A 119 -20.07 -10.28 1.55
CA PRO A 119 -18.73 -10.84 1.71
C PRO A 119 -17.68 -9.72 1.78
N LEU A 120 -16.77 -9.83 2.73
CA LEU A 120 -15.59 -8.98 2.84
C LEU A 120 -14.63 -9.32 1.70
N ARG A 121 -14.43 -8.39 0.77
CA ARG A 121 -13.46 -8.54 -0.33
C ARG A 121 -12.17 -7.82 0.06
N LEU A 122 -11.18 -8.60 0.46
CA LEU A 122 -9.84 -8.08 0.73
C LEU A 122 -9.05 -7.95 -0.59
N PRO A 123 -8.15 -6.95 -0.71
CA PRO A 123 -7.30 -6.79 -1.90
C PRO A 123 -6.35 -7.97 -2.15
N ALA A 124 -6.00 -8.70 -1.08
CA ALA A 124 -5.25 -9.94 -1.13
C ALA A 124 -6.12 -11.07 -0.56
N ARG A 125 -6.10 -12.24 -1.21
CA ARG A 125 -6.79 -13.45 -0.74
C ARG A 125 -5.96 -14.25 0.24
N GLY A 126 -4.64 -14.18 0.12
CA GLY A 126 -3.69 -14.90 0.97
C GLY A 126 -2.29 -14.90 0.38
N VAL A 127 -1.42 -15.69 1.01
CA VAL A 127 -0.05 -15.94 0.56
C VAL A 127 0.03 -17.38 0.06
N ILE A 128 0.54 -17.57 -1.15
CA ILE A 128 0.70 -18.87 -1.81
C ILE A 128 2.12 -19.42 -1.59
N GLY A 129 2.34 -20.69 -1.97
CA GLY A 129 3.66 -21.33 -1.93
C GLY A 129 4.72 -20.46 -2.62
N ASP A 130 5.88 -20.30 -1.98
CA ASP A 130 6.98 -19.37 -2.31
C ASP A 130 6.83 -17.92 -1.81
N GLY A 131 5.78 -17.59 -1.06
CA GLY A 131 5.63 -16.27 -0.42
C GLY A 131 5.05 -15.17 -1.31
N LEU A 132 4.51 -15.53 -2.47
CA LEU A 132 3.77 -14.61 -3.32
C LEU A 132 2.39 -14.32 -2.73
N ILE A 133 1.89 -13.12 -2.99
CA ILE A 133 0.56 -12.66 -2.56
C ILE A 133 -0.45 -12.94 -3.69
N ASP A 134 -1.52 -13.67 -3.39
CA ASP A 134 -2.65 -13.89 -4.31
C ASP A 134 -3.58 -12.67 -4.28
N LEU A 135 -3.72 -12.00 -5.43
CA LEU A 135 -4.64 -10.88 -5.63
C LEU A 135 -5.94 -11.32 -6.32
N GLY A 136 -6.14 -12.62 -6.51
CA GLY A 136 -7.30 -13.19 -7.18
C GLY A 136 -7.37 -12.79 -8.66
N PRO A 137 -8.45 -12.13 -9.13
CA PRO A 137 -8.57 -11.73 -10.54
C PRO A 137 -7.50 -10.73 -10.96
N ASP A 138 -6.90 -10.02 -10.00
CA ASP A 138 -5.87 -9.01 -10.21
C ASP A 138 -4.47 -9.61 -10.41
N GLY A 139 -4.32 -10.93 -10.25
CA GLY A 139 -3.08 -11.67 -10.48
C GLY A 139 -2.32 -12.01 -9.21
N VAL A 140 -0.99 -12.02 -9.30
CA VAL A 140 -0.08 -12.34 -8.17
C VAL A 140 0.94 -11.23 -7.97
N ALA A 141 1.42 -11.06 -6.75
CA ALA A 141 2.50 -10.14 -6.44
C ALA A 141 3.63 -10.84 -5.69
N ALA A 142 4.84 -10.75 -6.23
CA ALA A 142 6.06 -11.14 -5.53
C ALA A 142 6.62 -9.92 -4.78
N VAL A 143 7.00 -10.10 -3.52
CA VAL A 143 7.59 -9.05 -2.69
C VAL A 143 9.00 -9.45 -2.29
N ALA A 144 9.96 -8.58 -2.53
CA ALA A 144 11.33 -8.75 -2.07
C ALA A 144 11.77 -7.59 -1.20
N GLU A 145 12.55 -7.91 -0.18
CA GLU A 145 13.31 -6.91 0.57
C GLU A 145 14.61 -6.60 -0.18
N VAL A 146 14.90 -5.31 -0.32
CA VAL A 146 16.09 -4.81 -1.01
C VAL A 146 16.97 -4.12 0.02
N SER A 147 18.26 -4.45 0.03
CA SER A 147 19.23 -3.75 0.88
C SER A 147 19.46 -2.31 0.40
N THR A 148 20.15 -1.52 1.21
CA THR A 148 20.50 -0.14 0.88
C THR A 148 22.02 0.03 0.78
N VAL A 149 22.46 0.98 -0.04
CA VAL A 149 23.87 1.39 -0.13
C VAL A 149 24.03 2.87 0.22
N SER A 150 25.17 3.24 0.83
CA SER A 150 25.49 4.62 1.19
C SER A 150 25.89 5.45 -0.03
N PHE A 151 24.92 5.86 -0.85
CA PHE A 151 25.14 6.57 -2.11
C PHE A 151 25.99 7.85 -1.94
N ALA A 152 25.70 8.66 -0.92
CA ALA A 152 26.39 9.94 -0.70
C ALA A 152 27.87 9.81 -0.30
N LEU A 153 28.30 8.63 0.15
CA LEU A 153 29.69 8.36 0.54
C LEU A 153 30.54 7.82 -0.62
N ARG A 154 29.94 7.62 -1.80
CA ARG A 154 30.60 7.11 -3.01
C ARG A 154 31.26 8.24 -3.79
N THR A 155 32.29 7.90 -4.57
CA THR A 155 32.92 8.88 -5.49
C THR A 155 31.92 9.30 -6.60
N PRO A 156 32.11 10.45 -7.26
CA PRO A 156 31.21 10.87 -8.35
C PRO A 156 31.07 9.82 -9.46
N ASP A 157 32.18 9.19 -9.87
CA ASP A 157 32.16 8.15 -10.90
C ASP A 157 31.38 6.89 -10.45
N GLU A 158 31.51 6.52 -9.17
CA GLU A 158 30.71 5.42 -8.58
C GLU A 158 29.23 5.78 -8.51
N GLN A 159 28.90 7.03 -8.17
CA GLN A 159 27.52 7.52 -8.15
C GLN A 159 26.90 7.47 -9.56
N ASP A 160 27.61 7.95 -10.57
CA ASP A 160 27.16 7.91 -11.97
C ASP A 160 27.00 6.47 -12.46
N ALA A 161 27.91 5.57 -12.10
CA ALA A 161 27.79 4.15 -12.40
C ALA A 161 26.55 3.51 -11.76
N LEU A 162 26.27 3.81 -10.49
CA LEU A 162 25.07 3.35 -9.78
C LEU A 162 23.78 3.86 -10.44
N VAL A 163 23.74 5.15 -10.78
CA VAL A 163 22.60 5.76 -11.49
C VAL A 163 22.40 5.11 -12.85
N ALA A 164 23.47 4.84 -13.60
CA ALA A 164 23.39 4.19 -14.91
C ALA A 164 22.86 2.76 -14.81
N VAL A 165 23.27 1.97 -13.81
CA VAL A 165 22.72 0.62 -13.57
C VAL A 165 21.23 0.70 -13.22
N PHE A 166 20.85 1.59 -12.30
CA PHE A 166 19.45 1.76 -11.91
C PHE A 166 18.59 2.17 -13.11
N GLY A 167 19.08 3.08 -13.95
CA GLY A 167 18.43 3.46 -15.21
C GLY A 167 18.27 2.28 -16.18
N ARG A 168 19.28 1.41 -16.30
CA ARG A 168 19.17 0.18 -17.12
C ARG A 168 18.10 -0.77 -16.58
N TRP A 169 18.03 -0.96 -15.26
CA TRP A 169 17.00 -1.77 -14.64
C TRP A 169 15.59 -1.20 -14.87
N LEU A 170 15.40 0.11 -14.72
CA LEU A 170 14.11 0.75 -15.01
C LEU A 170 13.70 0.55 -16.48
N ASN A 171 14.66 0.67 -17.41
CA ASN A 171 14.42 0.46 -18.83
C ASN A 171 14.18 -1.01 -19.21
N SER A 172 14.56 -1.96 -18.36
CA SER A 172 14.31 -3.40 -18.57
C SER A 172 12.97 -3.88 -18.02
N LEU A 173 12.21 -3.02 -17.32
CA LEU A 173 10.91 -3.39 -16.76
C LEU A 173 9.89 -3.67 -17.87
N SER A 174 9.46 -4.92 -17.96
CA SER A 174 8.43 -5.38 -18.91
C SER A 174 7.00 -5.29 -18.38
N GLY A 175 6.81 -4.79 -17.16
CA GLY A 175 5.50 -4.68 -16.52
C GLY A 175 5.57 -3.86 -15.24
N PRO A 176 4.47 -3.79 -14.46
CA PRO A 176 4.41 -3.02 -13.23
C PRO A 176 5.46 -3.49 -12.22
N ALA A 177 6.18 -2.54 -11.64
CA ALA A 177 7.05 -2.73 -10.49
C ALA A 177 6.82 -1.55 -9.54
N GLN A 178 6.77 -1.83 -8.25
CA GLN A 178 6.56 -0.82 -7.21
C GLN A 178 7.73 -0.88 -6.23
N ILE A 179 8.29 0.28 -5.92
CA ILE A 179 9.26 0.45 -4.85
C ILE A 179 8.51 1.06 -3.66
N LEU A 180 8.48 0.36 -2.55
CA LEU A 180 7.85 0.81 -1.32
C LEU A 180 8.92 0.98 -0.25
N VAL A 181 9.07 2.21 0.26
CA VAL A 181 9.97 2.52 1.37
C VAL A 181 9.13 2.76 2.61
N ARG A 182 9.33 1.94 3.64
CA ARG A 182 8.61 2.02 4.92
C ARG A 182 9.58 2.40 6.04
N ALA A 183 9.11 3.22 6.98
CA ALA A 183 9.76 3.36 8.27
C ALA A 183 9.16 2.31 9.21
N GLU A 184 9.99 1.41 9.70
CA GLU A 184 9.61 0.32 10.60
C GLU A 184 10.30 0.52 11.95
N ARG A 185 9.57 0.29 13.04
CA ARG A 185 10.16 0.26 14.37
C ARG A 185 11.06 -0.96 14.51
N VAL A 186 12.27 -0.74 15.01
CA VAL A 186 13.21 -1.82 15.30
C VAL A 186 12.85 -2.40 16.66
N ASP A 187 12.36 -3.63 16.67
CA ASP A 187 12.22 -4.40 17.90
C ASP A 187 13.54 -5.14 18.19
N LEU A 188 14.19 -4.79 19.30
CA LEU A 188 15.43 -5.40 19.76
C LEU A 188 15.19 -6.54 20.75
N THR A 189 13.95 -6.84 21.13
CA THR A 189 13.60 -7.81 22.19
C THR A 189 14.21 -9.19 21.91
N GLU A 190 14.05 -9.70 20.69
CA GLU A 190 14.62 -10.98 20.28
C GLU A 190 16.17 -10.95 20.33
N THR A 191 16.78 -9.88 19.82
CA THR A 191 18.25 -9.72 19.81
C THR A 191 18.81 -9.69 21.23
N ILE A 192 18.16 -8.94 22.12
CA ILE A 192 18.52 -8.86 23.55
C ILE A 192 18.38 -10.22 24.21
N SER A 193 17.25 -10.92 23.99
CA SER A 193 17.01 -12.23 24.58
C SER A 193 18.03 -13.29 24.11
N THR A 194 18.39 -13.25 22.83
CA THR A 194 19.41 -14.12 22.23
C THR A 194 20.78 -13.82 22.81
N LEU A 195 21.14 -12.54 22.97
CA LEU A 195 22.40 -12.14 23.56
C LEU A 195 22.53 -12.62 25.02
N VAL A 196 21.46 -12.49 25.81
CA VAL A 196 21.40 -12.96 27.21
C VAL A 196 21.43 -14.48 27.29
N GLY A 197 20.75 -15.18 26.38
CA GLY A 197 20.78 -16.64 26.29
C GLY A 197 22.20 -17.16 25.99
N ASN A 198 22.81 -16.63 24.93
CA ASN A 198 24.14 -17.03 24.48
C ASN A 198 25.26 -16.63 25.46
N ALA A 199 25.04 -15.59 26.28
CA ALA A 199 26.04 -15.14 27.26
C ALA A 199 26.45 -16.25 28.26
N ARG A 200 25.56 -17.22 28.50
CA ARG A 200 25.79 -18.37 29.40
C ARG A 200 26.74 -19.42 28.81
N GLU A 201 26.88 -19.45 27.49
CA GLU A 201 27.71 -20.42 26.76
C GLU A 201 29.11 -19.86 26.45
N LEU A 202 29.36 -18.57 26.77
CA LEU A 202 30.64 -17.93 26.49
C LEU A 202 31.76 -18.50 27.37
N PRO A 203 32.94 -18.80 26.79
CA PRO A 203 34.00 -19.53 27.47
C PRO A 203 34.75 -18.73 28.55
N HIS A 204 34.63 -17.40 28.57
CA HIS A 204 35.37 -16.52 29.48
C HIS A 204 34.42 -15.55 30.22
N PRO A 205 34.54 -15.39 31.55
CA PRO A 205 33.61 -14.58 32.35
C PRO A 205 33.55 -13.11 31.92
N ALA A 206 34.66 -12.54 31.44
CA ALA A 206 34.66 -11.18 30.91
C ALA A 206 33.79 -11.02 29.64
N LEU A 207 33.69 -12.05 28.80
CA LEU A 207 32.81 -12.03 27.62
C LEU A 207 31.35 -12.13 28.03
N THR A 208 31.04 -12.94 29.04
CA THR A 208 29.70 -12.99 29.65
C THR A 208 29.30 -11.64 30.23
N ALA A 209 30.20 -10.97 30.97
CA ALA A 209 29.94 -9.63 31.50
C ALA A 209 29.69 -8.60 30.38
N ALA A 210 30.55 -8.57 29.35
CA ALA A 210 30.40 -7.69 28.20
C ALA A 210 29.10 -7.92 27.43
N ALA A 211 28.67 -9.18 27.28
CA ALA A 211 27.39 -9.52 26.66
C ALA A 211 26.19 -8.97 27.47
N HIS A 212 26.21 -9.11 28.80
CA HIS A 212 25.14 -8.55 29.65
C HIS A 212 25.12 -7.02 29.63
N GLU A 213 26.28 -6.36 29.66
CA GLU A 213 26.39 -4.91 29.52
C GLU A 213 25.85 -4.43 28.16
N HIS A 214 26.17 -5.15 27.08
CA HIS A 214 25.65 -4.83 25.76
C HIS A 214 24.13 -5.02 25.67
N ALA A 215 23.58 -6.11 26.23
CA ALA A 215 22.13 -6.31 26.33
C ALA A 215 21.46 -5.17 27.09
N ALA A 216 22.03 -4.74 28.24
CA ALA A 216 21.52 -3.64 29.03
C ALA A 216 21.55 -2.31 28.26
N PHE A 217 22.62 -2.05 27.50
CA PHE A 217 22.74 -0.88 26.64
C PHE A 217 21.69 -0.87 25.52
N LEU A 218 21.48 -2.00 24.83
CA LEU A 218 20.46 -2.12 23.79
C LEU A 218 19.04 -1.93 24.35
N ALA A 219 18.76 -2.48 25.53
CA ALA A 219 17.49 -2.30 26.22
C ALA A 219 17.23 -0.83 26.57
N ASP A 220 18.27 -0.14 27.07
CA ASP A 220 18.21 1.27 27.41
C ASP A 220 18.04 2.18 26.18
N ILE A 221 18.71 1.89 25.06
CA ILE A 221 18.47 2.60 23.80
C ILE A 221 17.03 2.40 23.34
N SER A 222 16.54 1.16 23.33
CA SER A 222 15.17 0.83 22.90
C SER A 222 14.11 1.54 23.76
N ALA A 223 14.36 1.67 25.07
CA ALA A 223 13.45 2.36 25.99
C ALA A 223 13.44 3.89 25.81
N ARG A 224 14.57 4.48 25.41
CA ARG A 224 14.74 5.95 25.35
C ARG A 224 14.53 6.55 23.97
N HIS A 225 14.66 5.77 22.90
CA HIS A 225 14.62 6.26 21.53
C HIS A 225 13.63 5.47 20.66
N ASP A 226 12.91 6.18 19.79
CA ASP A 226 12.14 5.54 18.71
C ASP A 226 13.12 5.08 17.62
N LEU A 227 13.53 3.82 17.70
CA LEU A 227 14.46 3.22 16.74
C LEU A 227 13.69 2.89 15.47
N LEU A 228 13.96 3.65 14.40
CA LEU A 228 13.34 3.44 13.09
C LEU A 228 14.38 2.94 12.10
N ARG A 229 14.06 1.86 11.38
CA ARG A 229 14.79 1.42 10.18
C ARG A 229 13.97 1.70 8.93
N ARG A 230 14.67 1.93 7.82
CA ARG A 230 14.03 2.02 6.49
C ARG A 230 14.02 0.63 5.88
N GLN A 231 12.84 0.06 5.72
CA GLN A 231 12.63 -1.16 4.95
C GLN A 231 12.32 -0.78 3.50
N VAL A 232 13.11 -1.26 2.56
CA VAL A 232 12.88 -1.04 1.13
C VAL A 232 12.35 -2.34 0.52
N LEU A 233 11.19 -2.26 -0.10
CA LEU A 233 10.51 -3.40 -0.71
C LEU A 233 10.38 -3.17 -2.21
N LEU A 234 10.72 -4.18 -2.99
CA LEU A 234 10.45 -4.27 -4.41
C LEU A 234 9.28 -5.22 -4.63
N ILE A 235 8.19 -4.71 -5.20
CA ILE A 235 6.96 -5.46 -5.45
C ILE A 235 6.79 -5.59 -6.95
N ILE A 236 6.69 -6.83 -7.44
CA ILE A 236 6.46 -7.13 -8.85
C ILE A 236 5.09 -7.78 -8.97
N ARG A 237 4.18 -7.12 -9.70
CA ARG A 237 2.82 -7.61 -9.96
C ARG A 237 2.74 -8.20 -11.36
N GLU A 238 2.15 -9.38 -11.45
CA GLU A 238 1.83 -10.07 -12.70
C GLU A 238 0.33 -10.34 -12.80
N PRO A 239 -0.36 -9.85 -13.86
CA PRO A 239 -1.77 -10.15 -14.06
C PRO A 239 -1.97 -11.63 -14.41
N SER A 240 -2.99 -12.26 -13.82
CA SER A 240 -3.35 -13.65 -14.12
C SER A 240 -4.38 -13.70 -15.26
N ALA A 241 -3.90 -13.67 -16.50
CA ALA A 241 -4.74 -13.87 -17.69
C ALA A 241 -4.84 -15.36 -18.12
N LYS A 242 -3.91 -16.21 -17.66
CA LYS A 242 -3.73 -17.61 -18.14
C LYS A 242 -3.35 -18.58 -17.00
N GLY A 243 -4.09 -18.54 -15.89
CA GLY A 243 -3.83 -19.39 -14.72
C GLY A 243 -2.79 -18.79 -13.76
N SER A 244 -2.88 -19.18 -12.49
CA SER A 244 -2.04 -18.65 -11.40
C SER A 244 -0.56 -18.98 -11.64
N ASP A 245 -0.23 -20.22 -12.00
CA ASP A 245 1.14 -20.73 -12.07
C ASP A 245 2.03 -20.00 -13.09
N ALA A 246 1.47 -19.65 -14.25
CA ALA A 246 2.21 -18.89 -15.26
C ALA A 246 2.51 -17.46 -14.81
N ALA A 247 1.62 -16.85 -14.02
CA ALA A 247 1.84 -15.52 -13.44
C ALA A 247 2.90 -15.59 -12.32
N VAL A 248 2.85 -16.64 -11.48
CA VAL A 248 3.85 -16.92 -10.44
C VAL A 248 5.24 -17.05 -11.05
N ALA A 249 5.40 -17.89 -12.07
CA ALA A 249 6.70 -18.11 -12.73
C ALA A 249 7.25 -16.83 -13.38
N ARG A 250 6.38 -15.97 -13.95
CA ARG A 250 6.81 -14.68 -14.50
C ARG A 250 7.25 -13.70 -13.41
N ALA A 251 6.50 -13.62 -12.31
CA ALA A 251 6.80 -12.71 -11.21
C ALA A 251 8.17 -13.06 -10.59
N LEU A 252 8.40 -14.35 -10.33
CA LEU A 252 9.68 -14.85 -9.82
C LEU A 252 10.85 -14.57 -10.78
N ARG A 253 10.67 -14.82 -12.08
CA ARG A 253 11.70 -14.55 -13.08
C ARG A 253 12.06 -13.07 -13.18
N ARG A 254 11.06 -12.19 -13.16
CA ARG A 254 11.28 -10.73 -13.19
C ARG A 254 11.99 -10.25 -11.92
N LEU A 255 11.69 -10.87 -10.77
CA LEU A 255 12.34 -10.55 -9.51
C LEU A 255 13.80 -11.01 -9.49
N GLU A 256 14.08 -12.21 -10.01
CA GLU A 256 15.43 -12.73 -10.15
C GLU A 256 16.26 -11.84 -11.09
N GLU A 257 15.69 -11.43 -12.22
CA GLU A 257 16.35 -10.51 -13.16
C GLU A 257 16.65 -9.16 -12.50
N ALA A 258 15.70 -8.62 -11.73
CA ALA A 258 15.94 -7.42 -10.94
C ALA A 258 17.09 -7.63 -9.93
N GLY A 259 17.12 -8.78 -9.26
CA GLY A 259 18.21 -9.16 -8.35
C GLY A 259 19.58 -9.18 -9.03
N ARG A 260 19.69 -9.79 -10.21
CA ARG A 260 20.95 -9.85 -10.99
C ARG A 260 21.41 -8.49 -11.48
N LEU A 261 20.49 -7.65 -11.95
CA LEU A 261 20.82 -6.30 -12.43
C LEU A 261 21.23 -5.38 -11.26
N LEU A 262 20.50 -5.43 -10.16
CA LEU A 262 20.73 -4.59 -8.99
C LEU A 262 21.93 -5.07 -8.14
N SER A 263 22.33 -6.34 -8.22
CA SER A 263 23.53 -6.83 -7.52
C SER A 263 24.80 -6.15 -8.00
N VAL A 264 24.84 -5.66 -9.24
CA VAL A 264 25.96 -4.87 -9.77
C VAL A 264 26.13 -3.54 -8.99
N CYS A 265 25.05 -3.02 -8.40
CA CYS A 265 25.08 -1.86 -7.51
C CYS A 265 25.47 -2.18 -6.07
N GLY A 266 25.73 -3.44 -5.74
CA GLY A 266 25.88 -3.89 -4.35
C GLY A 266 24.55 -3.98 -3.58
N LEU A 267 23.42 -3.97 -4.28
CA LEU A 267 22.09 -4.19 -3.69
C LEU A 267 21.78 -5.69 -3.68
N THR A 268 21.24 -6.18 -2.57
CA THR A 268 20.77 -7.57 -2.46
C THR A 268 19.26 -7.58 -2.49
N VAL A 269 18.66 -8.34 -3.41
CA VAL A 269 17.21 -8.52 -3.52
C VAL A 269 16.88 -9.90 -2.98
N ARG A 270 16.12 -9.95 -1.88
CA ARG A 270 15.73 -11.21 -1.21
C ARG A 270 14.22 -11.36 -1.28
N LEU A 271 13.74 -12.38 -1.98
CA LEU A 271 12.32 -12.74 -1.97
C LEU A 271 11.87 -13.03 -0.53
N LEU A 272 10.70 -12.49 -0.15
CA LEU A 272 10.08 -12.83 1.13
C LEU A 272 9.43 -14.20 1.01
N ASP A 273 9.75 -15.09 1.94
CA ASP A 273 9.04 -16.36 2.08
C ASP A 273 7.61 -16.14 2.60
N ALA A 274 6.81 -17.21 2.64
CA ALA A 274 5.41 -17.11 3.04
C ALA A 274 5.21 -16.51 4.43
N ARG A 275 6.14 -16.77 5.35
CA ARG A 275 6.09 -16.28 6.72
C ARG A 275 6.40 -14.79 6.78
N ALA A 276 7.49 -14.36 6.16
CA ALA A 276 7.88 -12.96 6.09
C ALA A 276 6.85 -12.12 5.32
N ALA A 277 6.23 -12.68 4.27
CA ALA A 277 5.13 -12.02 3.56
C ALA A 277 3.88 -11.85 4.44
N ASN A 278 3.50 -12.87 5.23
CA ASN A 278 2.40 -12.75 6.19
C ASN A 278 2.70 -11.74 7.31
N ALA A 279 3.91 -11.76 7.87
CA ALA A 279 4.34 -10.78 8.87
C ALA A 279 4.33 -9.35 8.29
N LEU A 280 4.81 -9.19 7.05
CA LEU A 280 4.75 -7.93 6.33
C LEU A 280 3.30 -7.43 6.18
N LEU A 281 2.40 -8.28 5.69
CA LEU A 281 0.98 -7.92 5.52
C LEU A 281 0.33 -7.55 6.86
N THR A 282 0.61 -8.31 7.92
CA THR A 282 0.11 -8.03 9.28
C THR A 282 0.59 -6.67 9.78
N SER A 283 1.89 -6.36 9.60
CA SER A 283 2.47 -5.07 9.97
C SER A 283 1.87 -3.88 9.20
N CYS A 284 1.25 -4.12 8.04
CA CYS A 284 0.57 -3.09 7.27
C CYS A 284 -0.82 -2.77 7.84
N PHE A 285 -1.47 -3.72 8.53
CA PHE A 285 -2.77 -3.51 9.16
C PHE A 285 -2.65 -3.00 10.60
N ASP A 286 -1.65 -3.47 11.34
CA ASP A 286 -1.31 -2.97 12.67
C ASP A 286 0.20 -2.77 12.79
N PRO A 287 0.73 -1.57 12.50
CA PRO A 287 2.16 -1.28 12.59
C PRO A 287 2.65 -1.16 14.04
N ALA A 288 1.75 -1.08 15.02
CA ALA A 288 2.08 -0.96 16.44
C ALA A 288 1.96 -2.29 17.20
N ALA A 289 1.36 -3.31 16.58
CA ALA A 289 1.30 -4.64 17.14
C ALA A 289 2.71 -5.22 17.30
N PRO A 290 3.02 -5.88 18.44
CA PRO A 290 4.22 -6.67 18.56
C PRO A 290 4.24 -7.77 17.49
N SER A 291 5.43 -8.20 17.06
CA SER A 291 5.56 -9.36 16.19
C SER A 291 4.91 -10.57 16.89
N ILE A 292 3.94 -11.19 16.22
CA ILE A 292 3.27 -12.38 16.74
C ILE A 292 4.31 -13.51 16.76
N PRO A 293 4.53 -14.21 17.90
CA PRO A 293 5.50 -15.28 17.99
C PRO A 293 5.30 -16.35 16.93
N ASP A 294 6.41 -16.80 16.35
CA ASP A 294 6.44 -17.71 15.20
C ASP A 294 5.69 -19.04 15.40
N ALA A 295 5.55 -19.47 16.66
CA ALA A 295 4.88 -20.70 17.05
C ALA A 295 3.34 -20.59 17.03
N GLU A 296 2.78 -19.40 16.81
CA GLU A 296 1.33 -19.18 16.83
C GLU A 296 0.68 -19.26 15.44
N PHE A 297 1.46 -19.33 14.35
CA PHE A 297 0.94 -19.47 13.00
C PHE A 297 0.85 -20.95 12.60
N ALA A 298 -0.37 -21.46 12.47
CA ALA A 298 -0.61 -22.72 11.76
C ALA A 298 -0.31 -22.53 10.26
N THR A 299 0.37 -23.50 9.65
CA THR A 299 0.51 -23.54 8.19
C THR A 299 -0.84 -23.79 7.51
N GLN A 300 -0.96 -23.52 6.20
CA GLN A 300 -2.24 -23.58 5.47
C GLN A 300 -2.96 -24.94 5.59
N ASP A 301 -2.20 -26.03 5.77
CA ASP A 301 -2.70 -27.40 5.92
C ASP A 301 -2.72 -27.90 7.37
N GLU A 302 -2.30 -27.06 8.32
CA GLU A 302 -2.23 -27.43 9.73
C GLU A 302 -3.52 -27.07 10.45
N VAL A 303 -4.08 -28.08 11.13
CA VAL A 303 -5.28 -27.90 11.94
C VAL A 303 -4.93 -26.95 13.10
N VAL A 304 -5.58 -25.77 13.13
CA VAL A 304 -5.45 -24.82 14.23
C VAL A 304 -5.94 -25.49 15.52
N THR A 305 -5.01 -25.88 16.38
CA THR A 305 -5.31 -26.70 17.57
C THR A 305 -5.23 -25.94 18.90
N ARG A 306 -4.91 -24.63 18.92
CA ARG A 306 -4.80 -23.87 20.18
C ARG A 306 -5.65 -22.61 20.24
N GLY A 307 -6.54 -22.57 21.24
CA GLY A 307 -7.21 -21.39 21.80
C GLY A 307 -6.97 -21.22 23.30
N GLU A 308 -5.92 -21.85 23.86
CA GLU A 308 -5.58 -21.74 25.28
C GLU A 308 -4.09 -21.47 25.42
N HIS A 309 -3.71 -20.22 25.63
CA HIS A 309 -2.83 -19.79 26.71
C HIS A 309 -2.92 -18.27 26.83
N ARG A 310 -3.48 -17.85 27.97
CA ARG A 310 -3.59 -16.46 28.43
C ARG A 310 -2.43 -16.18 29.39
#